data_AF-A0AAE0R2B1-F1
#
_entry.id   AF-A0AAE0R2B1-F1
#
_cell.length_a   1.000
_cell.length_b   1.000
_cell.length_c   1.000
_cell.angle_alpha   90.00
_cell.angle_beta   90.00
_cell.angle_gamma   90.00
#
_symmetry.space_group_name_H-M   'P 1'
#
loop_
_entity.id
_entity.type
_entity.pdbx_description
1 polymer ?
#
loop_
_entity_poly.entity_id
_entity_poly.type
_entity_poly.pdbx_seq_one_letter_code
_entity_poly.pdbx_strand_id
1 'polypeptide(L)'
;TPSIVPDDAVLADSMDAAFPGPLMSNTMQKEDLIQFIQCQAHKCLQHAEKADNKEAYLFWQIMDLFCRHNGKVIMAQVATTLFKSYSLLRKKASKLSEYKTLREWCLPLAQLLCSSAPDDEHREAVIKMGDDLASRELTYAAHICYVVAKVDLGTRSQFDLIGCNGVPFGMAVQIAAIERTEVYEYVLSLTSGLAQPNFQMFKLCHARRLVFADFPDEALQYCEAIARAVITFPNSFKRSFIERLISLFIKLRGYGEEPEWMQEVMQLHRVKVGDVNANAFPEQHSTSTSSEFQDSESADSDGDYSSDESHGSYTVKDEMPAFEYTDLDPEAALTSRYTMGKLLGKGGFGSVYAATRNEDGKEVAIKFTEKDHFIQPIEIPGMGKVHAEVALMKIVSESPKCSNIIELLEWFEMPDRIVLVLERPSPCVNLLEFAESQGDHLTEDQARDVMLQVIRAAQHCCDRRVLHRDIKSQNLLINPNTLEVKLIDFGCGDLLLDVPYRKYSGTFAFCPPEWVISNMYMGISATIWGLGILLFNLVCGDYPFDSEADIEDGHLEFSPYVSQDFIDLVLWCLELEPDMRPSFEDIISHEWFTERV
;
A
#
# COMPACT_ATOMS: atom_id res chain seq x y z
N THR A 1 -50.82 -1.14 -12.40
CA THR A 1 -50.76 -1.03 -10.93
C THR A 1 -51.21 -2.37 -10.35
N PRO A 2 -50.66 -2.84 -9.22
CA PRO A 2 -49.99 -2.09 -8.15
C PRO A 2 -48.62 -1.50 -8.56
N SER A 3 -48.18 -0.51 -7.77
CA SER A 3 -46.81 0.03 -7.84
C SER A 3 -45.85 -0.96 -7.20
N ILE A 4 -44.70 -1.23 -7.84
CA ILE A 4 -43.52 -1.81 -7.18
C ILE A 4 -42.43 -0.73 -7.19
N VAL A 5 -42.77 0.39 -6.59
CA VAL A 5 -41.84 1.34 -5.98
C VAL A 5 -42.18 1.26 -4.49
N PRO A 6 -41.25 0.88 -3.60
CA PRO A 6 -41.47 1.00 -2.17
C PRO A 6 -41.79 2.46 -1.85
N ASP A 7 -42.77 2.73 -0.99
CA ASP A 7 -43.09 4.11 -0.62
C ASP A 7 -41.83 4.80 -0.06
N ASP A 8 -41.42 5.92 -0.68
CA ASP A 8 -40.26 6.71 -0.27
C ASP A 8 -40.35 7.15 1.21
N ALA A 9 -41.56 7.16 1.77
CA ALA A 9 -41.84 7.45 3.19
C ALA A 9 -41.34 6.36 4.17
N VAL A 10 -41.19 5.10 3.74
CA VAL A 10 -40.73 4.00 4.62
C VAL A 10 -39.19 3.94 4.68
N LEU A 11 -38.51 4.37 3.63
CA LEU A 11 -37.04 4.44 3.57
C LEU A 11 -36.47 5.66 4.31
N ALA A 12 -37.29 6.67 4.60
CA ALA A 12 -36.86 7.90 5.26
C ALA A 12 -36.50 7.71 6.75
N ASP A 13 -37.11 6.74 7.44
CA ASP A 13 -36.86 6.45 8.87
C ASP A 13 -35.63 5.54 9.11
N SER A 14 -35.01 4.97 8.06
CA SER A 14 -33.93 3.98 8.18
C SER A 14 -32.61 4.42 7.53
N MET A 15 -32.22 5.69 7.71
CA MET A 15 -31.05 6.24 7.01
C MET A 15 -29.69 5.66 7.44
N ASP A 16 -29.60 4.99 8.59
CA ASP A 16 -28.38 4.29 9.05
C ASP A 16 -28.68 2.86 9.52
N ALA A 17 -28.78 1.95 8.56
CA ALA A 17 -28.68 0.52 8.84
C ALA A 17 -27.22 0.15 9.13
N ALA A 18 -26.94 -0.43 10.30
CA ALA A 18 -25.64 -0.97 10.65
C ALA A 18 -25.32 -2.22 9.80
N PHE A 19 -24.03 -2.54 9.65
CA PHE A 19 -23.60 -3.74 8.95
C PHE A 19 -23.81 -5.00 9.82
N PRO A 20 -24.54 -6.04 9.36
CA PRO A 20 -24.87 -7.22 10.16
C PRO A 20 -23.77 -8.30 10.09
N GLY A 21 -22.50 -7.89 10.07
CA GLY A 21 -21.34 -8.78 9.98
C GLY A 21 -21.05 -9.54 11.29
N PRO A 22 -20.35 -10.69 11.25
CA PRO A 22 -19.85 -11.38 10.07
C PRO A 22 -20.96 -12.11 9.31
N LEU A 23 -20.99 -12.01 7.98
CA LEU A 23 -22.08 -12.55 7.16
C LEU A 23 -22.02 -14.08 6.97
N MET A 24 -20.86 -14.69 7.24
CA MET A 24 -20.67 -16.15 7.23
C MET A 24 -20.86 -16.80 8.62
N SER A 25 -21.38 -16.03 9.58
CA SER A 25 -21.76 -16.52 10.92
C SER A 25 -23.08 -17.28 10.89
N ASN A 26 -23.39 -18.00 11.97
CA ASN A 26 -24.72 -18.62 12.16
C ASN A 26 -25.74 -17.63 12.77
N THR A 27 -25.32 -16.42 13.14
CA THR A 27 -26.11 -15.43 13.89
C THR A 27 -26.75 -14.38 12.98
N MET A 28 -26.13 -14.08 11.83
CA MET A 28 -26.61 -13.09 10.86
C MET A 28 -28.04 -13.39 10.35
N GLN A 29 -28.91 -12.36 10.37
CA GLN A 29 -30.24 -12.42 9.78
C GLN A 29 -30.23 -11.83 8.36
N LYS A 30 -30.82 -12.57 7.43
CA LYS A 30 -30.79 -12.24 6.00
C LYS A 30 -31.52 -10.93 5.67
N GLU A 31 -32.59 -10.65 6.41
CA GLU A 31 -33.41 -9.46 6.27
C GLU A 31 -32.60 -8.19 6.57
N ASP A 32 -31.78 -8.20 7.63
CA ASP A 32 -30.90 -7.09 8.01
C ASP A 32 -29.86 -6.81 6.92
N LEU A 33 -29.29 -7.87 6.34
CA LEU A 33 -28.35 -7.76 5.22
C LEU A 33 -29.03 -7.15 3.98
N ILE A 34 -30.26 -7.56 3.67
CA ILE A 34 -31.02 -6.98 2.55
C ILE A 34 -31.31 -5.49 2.82
N GLN A 35 -31.68 -5.12 4.05
CA GLN A 35 -31.92 -3.73 4.44
C GLN A 35 -30.64 -2.89 4.32
N PHE A 36 -29.50 -3.41 4.80
CA PHE A 36 -28.19 -2.76 4.67
C PHE A 36 -27.83 -2.51 3.20
N ILE A 37 -27.92 -3.54 2.33
CA ILE A 37 -27.61 -3.40 0.89
C ILE A 37 -28.51 -2.35 0.23
N GLN A 38 -29.80 -2.30 0.59
CA GLN A 38 -30.74 -1.31 0.04
C GLN A 38 -30.43 0.10 0.51
N CYS A 39 -30.04 0.28 1.79
CA CYS A 39 -29.57 1.55 2.33
C CYS A 39 -28.30 2.04 1.59
N GLN A 40 -27.31 1.16 1.40
CA GLN A 40 -26.08 1.49 0.67
C GLN A 40 -26.34 1.81 -0.81
N ALA A 41 -27.21 1.04 -1.49
CA ALA A 41 -27.65 1.37 -2.85
C ALA A 41 -28.30 2.76 -2.92
N HIS A 42 -29.14 3.11 -1.95
CA HIS A 42 -29.76 4.43 -1.89
C HIS A 42 -28.72 5.55 -1.69
N LYS A 43 -27.79 5.39 -0.74
CA LYS A 43 -26.69 6.33 -0.49
C LYS A 43 -25.80 6.54 -1.74
N CYS A 44 -25.42 5.46 -2.44
CA CYS A 44 -24.69 5.54 -3.70
C CYS A 44 -25.49 6.24 -4.81
N LEU A 45 -26.81 6.00 -4.91
CA LEU A 45 -27.67 6.63 -5.92
C LEU A 45 -27.95 8.11 -5.62
N GLN A 46 -27.99 8.53 -4.35
CA GLN A 46 -28.06 9.94 -3.98
C GLN A 46 -26.79 10.67 -4.42
N HIS A 47 -25.62 10.11 -4.08
CA HIS A 47 -24.29 10.69 -4.35
C HIS A 47 -23.66 10.23 -5.67
N ALA A 48 -24.47 10.07 -6.71
CA ALA A 48 -24.05 9.53 -8.00
C ALA A 48 -23.10 10.45 -8.78
N GLU A 49 -22.88 11.70 -8.34
CA GLU A 49 -21.86 12.61 -8.89
C GLU A 49 -20.45 12.03 -8.76
N LYS A 50 -20.12 11.38 -7.63
CA LYS A 50 -18.84 10.70 -7.43
C LYS A 50 -18.68 9.57 -8.45
N ALA A 51 -17.47 9.34 -8.95
CA ALA A 51 -17.21 8.30 -9.96
C ALA A 51 -17.57 6.90 -9.45
N ASP A 52 -17.00 6.53 -8.30
CA ASP A 52 -17.15 5.22 -7.64
C ASP A 52 -18.61 4.83 -7.36
N ASN A 53 -19.40 5.78 -6.85
CA ASN A 53 -20.78 5.55 -6.41
C ASN A 53 -21.70 5.02 -7.52
N LYS A 54 -21.41 5.29 -8.80
CA LYS A 54 -22.24 4.78 -9.90
C LYS A 54 -22.00 3.28 -10.14
N GLU A 55 -20.78 2.81 -9.95
CA GLU A 55 -20.41 1.39 -10.09
C GLU A 55 -20.78 0.62 -8.83
N ALA A 56 -20.54 1.20 -7.65
CA ALA A 56 -21.03 0.71 -6.36
C ALA A 56 -22.56 0.53 -6.34
N TYR A 57 -23.33 1.47 -6.92
CA TYR A 57 -24.78 1.32 -7.06
C TYR A 57 -25.17 0.08 -7.86
N LEU A 58 -24.55 -0.16 -9.01
CA LEU A 58 -24.82 -1.35 -9.82
C LEU A 58 -24.43 -2.63 -9.08
N PHE A 59 -23.29 -2.63 -8.41
CA PHE A 59 -22.85 -3.73 -7.54
C PHE A 59 -23.90 -4.06 -6.48
N TRP A 60 -24.36 -3.07 -5.70
CA TRP A 60 -25.38 -3.29 -4.67
C TRP A 60 -26.72 -3.80 -5.24
N GLN A 61 -27.14 -3.32 -6.41
CA GLN A 61 -28.35 -3.81 -7.09
C GLN A 61 -28.22 -5.28 -7.54
N ILE A 62 -27.02 -5.74 -7.93
CA ILE A 62 -26.77 -7.15 -8.22
C ILE A 62 -26.69 -7.98 -6.94
N MET A 63 -26.01 -7.52 -5.90
CA MET A 63 -25.94 -8.24 -4.61
C MET A 63 -27.34 -8.41 -3.99
N ASP A 64 -28.16 -7.37 -3.96
CA ASP A 64 -29.57 -7.43 -3.51
C ASP A 64 -30.39 -8.46 -4.30
N LEU A 65 -30.25 -8.49 -5.63
CA LEU A 65 -30.93 -9.46 -6.49
C LEU A 65 -30.55 -10.91 -6.12
N PHE A 66 -29.26 -11.19 -5.90
CA PHE A 66 -28.77 -12.51 -5.51
C PHE A 66 -29.17 -12.90 -4.09
N CYS A 67 -29.07 -11.98 -3.12
CA CYS A 67 -29.53 -12.18 -1.75
C CYS A 67 -31.02 -12.52 -1.72
N ARG A 68 -31.91 -11.73 -2.35
CA ARG A 68 -33.36 -12.00 -2.34
C ARG A 68 -33.69 -13.40 -2.88
N HIS A 69 -32.99 -13.87 -3.91
CA HIS A 69 -33.25 -15.16 -4.57
C HIS A 69 -32.40 -16.33 -4.06
N ASN A 70 -31.63 -16.19 -2.97
CA ASN A 70 -30.73 -17.23 -2.45
C ASN A 70 -29.79 -17.79 -3.54
N GLY A 71 -29.15 -16.93 -4.34
CA GLY A 71 -28.26 -17.33 -5.44
C GLY A 71 -28.95 -17.95 -6.67
N LYS A 72 -30.26 -18.22 -6.62
CA LYS A 72 -31.07 -18.81 -7.70
C LYS A 72 -31.60 -17.74 -8.67
N VAL A 73 -30.70 -16.86 -9.13
CA VAL A 73 -30.99 -15.83 -10.13
C VAL A 73 -30.76 -16.39 -11.54
N ILE A 74 -31.66 -16.06 -12.48
CA ILE A 74 -31.47 -16.35 -13.91
C ILE A 74 -30.90 -15.13 -14.66
N MET A 75 -30.10 -15.37 -15.71
CA MET A 75 -29.38 -14.30 -16.43
C MET A 75 -30.29 -13.17 -16.94
N ALA A 76 -31.51 -13.49 -17.37
CA ALA A 76 -32.49 -12.49 -17.80
C ALA A 76 -32.90 -11.49 -16.70
N GLN A 77 -32.92 -11.91 -15.41
CA GLN A 77 -33.17 -11.01 -14.28
C GLN A 77 -31.97 -10.08 -14.04
N VAL A 78 -30.74 -10.59 -14.18
CA VAL A 78 -29.50 -9.79 -14.11
C VAL A 78 -29.50 -8.73 -15.20
N ALA A 79 -29.69 -9.13 -16.48
CA ALA A 79 -29.75 -8.22 -17.61
C ALA A 79 -30.82 -7.13 -17.43
N THR A 80 -32.04 -7.52 -17.00
CA THR A 80 -33.13 -6.58 -16.70
C THR A 80 -32.75 -5.57 -15.61
N THR A 81 -32.01 -6.01 -14.59
CA THR A 81 -31.55 -5.16 -13.47
C THR A 81 -30.47 -4.18 -13.94
N LEU A 82 -29.47 -4.67 -14.69
CA LEU A 82 -28.44 -3.83 -15.31
C LEU A 82 -29.06 -2.75 -16.22
N PHE A 83 -29.99 -3.10 -17.11
CA PHE A 83 -30.65 -2.12 -17.99
C PHE A 83 -31.45 -1.07 -17.20
N LYS A 84 -32.20 -1.46 -16.16
CA LYS A 84 -32.97 -0.52 -15.32
C LYS A 84 -32.04 0.43 -14.57
N SER A 85 -31.01 -0.10 -13.91
CA SER A 85 -30.06 0.66 -13.10
C SER A 85 -29.21 1.61 -13.96
N TYR A 86 -28.72 1.15 -15.11
CA TYR A 86 -28.04 2.01 -16.09
C TYR A 86 -28.96 3.12 -16.62
N SER A 87 -30.23 2.82 -16.92
CA SER A 87 -31.21 3.82 -17.36
C SER A 87 -31.45 4.90 -16.30
N LEU A 88 -31.50 4.52 -15.03
CA LEU A 88 -31.69 5.43 -13.90
C LEU A 88 -30.47 6.34 -13.68
N LEU A 89 -29.26 5.76 -13.65
CA LEU A 89 -28.01 6.51 -13.56
C LEU A 89 -27.85 7.49 -14.72
N ARG A 90 -28.15 7.05 -15.96
CA ARG A 90 -28.09 7.90 -17.16
C ARG A 90 -29.07 9.08 -17.10
N LYS A 91 -30.22 8.95 -16.45
CA LYS A 91 -31.18 10.05 -16.25
C LYS A 91 -30.71 11.08 -15.21
N LYS A 92 -29.84 10.69 -14.27
CA LYS A 92 -29.23 11.59 -13.28
C LYS A 92 -27.94 12.27 -13.78
N ALA A 93 -27.21 11.65 -14.70
CA ALA A 93 -25.97 12.19 -15.23
C ALA A 93 -26.19 13.49 -16.04
N SER A 94 -25.31 14.48 -15.85
CA SER A 94 -25.37 15.78 -16.52
C SER A 94 -24.55 15.82 -17.82
N LYS A 95 -23.49 14.99 -17.91
CA LYS A 95 -22.57 14.92 -19.06
C LYS A 95 -22.36 13.48 -19.53
N LEU A 96 -22.09 13.32 -20.83
CA LEU A 96 -21.81 12.01 -21.44
C LEU A 96 -20.55 11.33 -20.87
N SER A 97 -19.58 12.12 -20.41
CA SER A 97 -18.33 11.63 -19.82
C SER A 97 -18.52 10.96 -18.46
N GLU A 98 -19.54 11.37 -17.68
CA GLU A 98 -19.77 10.91 -16.30
C GLU A 98 -20.19 9.43 -16.21
N TYR A 99 -20.59 8.82 -17.34
CA TYR A 99 -21.01 7.41 -17.41
C TYR A 99 -20.33 6.63 -18.54
N LYS A 100 -19.20 7.13 -19.07
CA LYS A 100 -18.46 6.48 -20.15
C LYS A 100 -18.03 5.06 -19.76
N THR A 101 -17.34 4.91 -18.62
CA THR A 101 -16.86 3.62 -18.07
C THR A 101 -18.00 2.60 -17.94
N LEU A 102 -19.11 3.02 -17.32
CA LEU A 102 -20.32 2.19 -17.21
C LEU A 102 -20.86 1.71 -18.55
N ARG A 103 -20.84 2.56 -19.57
CA ARG A 103 -21.32 2.20 -20.90
C ARG A 103 -20.44 1.13 -21.55
N GLU A 104 -19.14 1.14 -21.27
CA GLU A 104 -18.16 0.21 -21.84
C GLU A 104 -18.34 -1.24 -21.36
N TRP A 105 -18.89 -1.47 -20.15
CA TRP A 105 -19.08 -2.82 -19.61
C TRP A 105 -20.54 -3.21 -19.32
N CYS A 106 -21.37 -2.29 -18.79
CA CYS A 106 -22.72 -2.65 -18.33
C CYS A 106 -23.67 -3.01 -19.49
N LEU A 107 -23.55 -2.34 -20.64
CA LEU A 107 -24.38 -2.66 -21.81
C LEU A 107 -23.93 -3.93 -22.53
N PRO A 108 -22.62 -4.16 -22.82
CA PRO A 108 -22.17 -5.43 -23.39
C PRO A 108 -22.50 -6.63 -22.51
N LEU A 109 -22.34 -6.52 -21.18
CA LEU A 109 -22.71 -7.59 -20.25
C LEU A 109 -24.23 -7.88 -20.32
N ALA A 110 -25.08 -6.84 -20.25
CA ALA A 110 -26.53 -7.02 -20.34
C ALA A 110 -27.00 -7.57 -21.70
N GLN A 111 -26.26 -7.31 -22.78
CA GLN A 111 -26.50 -7.90 -24.11
C GLN A 111 -26.06 -9.37 -24.16
N LEU A 112 -24.89 -9.70 -23.62
CA LEU A 112 -24.36 -11.07 -23.54
C LEU A 112 -25.33 -11.98 -22.78
N LEU A 113 -25.85 -11.51 -21.64
CA LEU A 113 -26.84 -12.20 -20.80
C LEU A 113 -28.25 -12.32 -21.43
N CYS A 114 -28.48 -11.70 -22.59
CA CYS A 114 -29.72 -11.80 -23.37
C CYS A 114 -29.56 -12.58 -24.68
N SER A 115 -28.37 -13.06 -25.02
CA SER A 115 -28.15 -13.85 -26.23
C SER A 115 -28.64 -15.30 -26.06
N SER A 116 -28.75 -16.05 -27.17
CA SER A 116 -29.37 -17.39 -27.20
C SER A 116 -28.35 -18.53 -27.35
N ALA A 117 -27.11 -18.34 -26.87
CA ALA A 117 -26.09 -19.38 -26.84
C ALA A 117 -26.42 -20.45 -25.76
N PRO A 118 -25.69 -21.59 -25.73
CA PRO A 118 -25.73 -22.54 -24.62
C PRO A 118 -25.21 -21.92 -23.30
N ASP A 119 -25.74 -22.38 -22.17
CA ASP A 119 -25.39 -21.86 -20.83
C ASP A 119 -23.89 -21.91 -20.52
N ASP A 120 -23.17 -22.96 -20.97
CA ASP A 120 -21.73 -23.09 -20.76
C ASP A 120 -20.91 -22.07 -21.57
N GLU A 121 -21.24 -21.88 -22.86
CA GLU A 121 -20.59 -20.88 -23.73
C GLU A 121 -20.87 -19.46 -23.22
N HIS A 122 -22.10 -19.19 -22.74
CA HIS A 122 -22.44 -17.93 -22.07
C HIS A 122 -21.60 -17.70 -20.82
N ARG A 123 -21.48 -18.72 -19.97
CA ARG A 123 -20.72 -18.63 -18.72
C ARG A 123 -19.25 -18.32 -19.01
N GLU A 124 -18.63 -19.03 -19.95
CA GLU A 124 -17.23 -18.80 -20.34
C GLU A 124 -17.02 -17.41 -20.95
N ALA A 125 -17.95 -16.92 -21.77
CA ALA A 125 -17.90 -15.56 -22.31
C ALA A 125 -18.00 -14.48 -21.22
N VAL A 126 -18.84 -14.68 -20.19
CA VAL A 126 -18.94 -13.75 -19.05
C VAL A 126 -17.66 -13.79 -18.19
N ILE A 127 -17.05 -14.95 -17.99
CA ILE A 127 -15.76 -15.08 -17.29
C ILE A 127 -14.66 -14.31 -18.04
N LYS A 128 -14.54 -14.53 -19.35
CA LYS A 128 -13.56 -13.84 -20.19
C LYS A 128 -13.75 -12.32 -20.19
N MET A 129 -14.99 -11.85 -20.16
CA MET A 129 -15.30 -10.42 -19.98
C MET A 129 -14.87 -9.93 -18.59
N GLY A 130 -15.07 -10.71 -17.53
CA GLY A 130 -14.59 -10.39 -16.19
C GLY A 130 -13.07 -10.26 -16.13
N ASP A 131 -12.34 -11.19 -16.74
CA ASP A 131 -10.88 -11.20 -16.78
C ASP A 131 -10.29 -10.01 -17.58
N ASP A 132 -10.92 -9.61 -18.70
CA ASP A 132 -10.57 -8.36 -19.44
C ASP A 132 -10.75 -7.11 -18.55
N LEU A 133 -11.89 -7.00 -17.87
CA LEU A 133 -12.20 -5.87 -17.00
C LEU A 133 -11.28 -5.81 -15.79
N ALA A 134 -10.89 -6.96 -15.22
CA ALA A 134 -9.91 -7.05 -14.14
C ALA A 134 -8.52 -6.55 -14.59
N SER A 135 -8.08 -6.95 -15.80
CA SER A 135 -6.81 -6.47 -16.38
C SER A 135 -6.76 -4.94 -16.62
N ARG A 136 -7.93 -4.29 -16.61
CA ARG A 136 -8.14 -2.85 -16.79
C ARG A 136 -8.49 -2.13 -15.48
N GLU A 137 -8.29 -2.78 -14.35
CA GLU A 137 -8.54 -2.25 -12.98
C GLU A 137 -10.01 -1.87 -12.72
N LEU A 138 -10.96 -2.43 -13.48
CA LEU A 138 -12.40 -2.19 -13.32
C LEU A 138 -13.02 -3.19 -12.32
N THR A 139 -12.57 -3.12 -11.06
CA THR A 139 -12.86 -4.10 -9.99
C THR A 139 -14.34 -4.44 -9.84
N TYR A 140 -15.23 -3.44 -9.74
CA TYR A 140 -16.68 -3.68 -9.62
C TYR A 140 -17.25 -4.45 -10.82
N ALA A 141 -16.83 -4.09 -12.04
CA ALA A 141 -17.33 -4.67 -13.27
C ALA A 141 -16.89 -6.15 -13.40
N ALA A 142 -15.61 -6.42 -13.13
CA ALA A 142 -15.06 -7.77 -13.10
C ALA A 142 -15.77 -8.67 -12.08
N HIS A 143 -15.95 -8.16 -10.85
CA HIS A 143 -16.57 -8.93 -9.77
C HIS A 143 -18.06 -9.21 -10.03
N ILE A 144 -18.79 -8.27 -10.63
CA ILE A 144 -20.17 -8.52 -11.11
C ILE A 144 -20.18 -9.66 -12.14
N CYS A 145 -19.25 -9.69 -13.11
CA CYS A 145 -19.14 -10.80 -14.06
C CYS A 145 -18.91 -12.15 -13.34
N TYR A 146 -18.02 -12.20 -12.35
CA TYR A 146 -17.72 -13.46 -11.62
C TYR A 146 -18.88 -13.98 -10.77
N VAL A 147 -19.66 -13.10 -10.11
CA VAL A 147 -20.89 -13.49 -9.40
C VAL A 147 -21.97 -13.97 -10.36
N VAL A 148 -22.13 -13.29 -11.50
CA VAL A 148 -23.10 -13.68 -12.53
C VAL A 148 -22.75 -15.03 -13.15
N ALA A 149 -21.46 -15.26 -13.47
CA ALA A 149 -20.97 -16.53 -13.99
C ALA A 149 -20.82 -17.65 -12.92
N LYS A 150 -21.01 -17.35 -11.63
CA LYS A 150 -20.83 -18.29 -10.51
C LYS A 150 -19.46 -18.97 -10.58
N VAL A 151 -18.41 -18.15 -10.44
CA VAL A 151 -17.02 -18.59 -10.47
C VAL A 151 -16.57 -18.93 -9.06
N ASP A 152 -16.12 -20.17 -8.83
CA ASP A 152 -15.31 -20.48 -7.66
C ASP A 152 -13.94 -19.82 -7.84
N LEU A 153 -13.61 -18.88 -6.95
CA LEU A 153 -12.41 -18.05 -7.08
C LEU A 153 -11.14 -18.82 -6.70
N GLY A 154 -11.27 -19.87 -5.88
CA GLY A 154 -10.20 -20.81 -5.56
C GLY A 154 -8.90 -20.12 -5.14
N THR A 155 -7.78 -20.49 -5.75
CA THR A 155 -6.46 -19.91 -5.49
C THR A 155 -6.08 -18.77 -6.45
N ARG A 156 -7.06 -18.05 -7.06
CA ARG A 156 -6.77 -16.87 -7.88
C ARG A 156 -6.10 -15.79 -7.01
N SER A 157 -4.78 -15.64 -7.16
CA SER A 157 -3.89 -14.87 -6.27
C SER A 157 -3.90 -13.35 -6.47
N GLN A 158 -4.81 -12.84 -7.30
CA GLN A 158 -4.88 -11.43 -7.70
C GLN A 158 -6.33 -10.97 -7.60
N PHE A 159 -6.71 -10.49 -6.42
CA PHE A 159 -8.05 -10.01 -6.09
C PHE A 159 -7.94 -8.80 -5.17
N ASP A 160 -8.52 -7.66 -5.57
CA ASP A 160 -8.54 -6.43 -4.79
C ASP A 160 -9.85 -6.30 -4.00
N LEU A 161 -9.81 -5.57 -2.87
CA LEU A 161 -11.01 -5.24 -2.09
C LEU A 161 -12.02 -4.44 -2.92
N ILE A 162 -13.32 -4.74 -2.79
CA ILE A 162 -14.36 -4.11 -3.59
C ILE A 162 -14.58 -2.66 -3.16
N GLY A 163 -14.35 -1.72 -4.09
CA GLY A 163 -14.36 -0.28 -3.82
C GLY A 163 -13.01 0.29 -3.38
N CYS A 164 -11.94 -0.50 -3.42
CA CYS A 164 -10.57 -0.06 -3.21
C CYS A 164 -9.82 0.16 -4.54
N ASN A 165 -10.40 0.89 -5.51
CA ASN A 165 -9.89 1.09 -6.89
C ASN A 165 -8.43 1.64 -6.95
N GLY A 166 -7.42 0.80 -6.68
CA GLY A 166 -6.09 1.26 -6.26
C GLY A 166 -6.07 2.06 -4.94
N VAL A 167 -7.20 2.21 -4.23
CA VAL A 167 -7.33 3.07 -3.04
C VAL A 167 -7.23 2.26 -1.73
N PRO A 168 -6.32 2.57 -0.79
CA PRO A 168 -5.87 1.50 0.10
C PRO A 168 -6.24 1.52 1.61
N PHE A 169 -5.53 0.72 2.42
CA PHE A 169 -5.79 0.32 3.81
C PHE A 169 -5.32 1.30 4.91
N GLY A 170 -6.10 2.37 5.16
CA GLY A 170 -5.76 3.40 6.17
C GLY A 170 -6.89 4.06 6.99
N MET A 171 -8.09 4.36 6.45
CA MET A 171 -9.13 5.11 7.19
C MET A 171 -10.58 4.66 6.88
N ALA A 172 -11.55 5.21 7.63
CA ALA A 172 -12.97 4.82 7.73
C ALA A 172 -13.73 4.47 6.44
N VAL A 173 -13.29 4.96 5.27
CA VAL A 173 -13.79 4.57 3.94
C VAL A 173 -13.63 3.06 3.67
N GLN A 174 -12.70 2.40 4.36
CA GLN A 174 -12.41 0.99 4.18
C GLN A 174 -13.30 0.00 4.90
N ILE A 175 -13.97 0.40 5.99
CA ILE A 175 -14.99 -0.47 6.61
C ILE A 175 -16.00 -0.83 5.51
N ALA A 176 -16.46 0.16 4.74
CA ALA A 176 -17.30 -0.04 3.56
C ALA A 176 -16.70 -0.92 2.45
N ALA A 177 -15.37 -1.03 2.32
CA ALA A 177 -14.75 -1.95 1.35
C ALA A 177 -14.70 -3.40 1.87
N ILE A 178 -14.47 -3.59 3.17
CA ILE A 178 -14.56 -4.88 3.86
C ILE A 178 -16.01 -5.36 3.84
N GLU A 179 -16.97 -4.50 4.20
CA GLU A 179 -18.41 -4.74 4.11
C GLU A 179 -18.82 -5.19 2.70
N ARG A 180 -18.48 -4.43 1.64
CA ARG A 180 -18.75 -4.82 0.24
C ARG A 180 -18.15 -6.19 -0.11
N THR A 181 -16.92 -6.43 0.27
CA THR A 181 -16.20 -7.69 -0.05
C THR A 181 -16.79 -8.87 0.71
N GLU A 182 -17.29 -8.66 1.93
CA GLU A 182 -17.98 -9.69 2.70
C GLU A 182 -19.41 -9.95 2.17
N VAL A 183 -20.15 -8.93 1.74
CA VAL A 183 -21.44 -9.13 1.02
C VAL A 183 -21.21 -9.94 -0.26
N TYR A 184 -20.13 -9.64 -0.99
CA TYR A 184 -19.75 -10.36 -2.20
C TYR A 184 -19.39 -11.83 -1.93
N GLU A 185 -18.59 -12.10 -0.90
CA GLU A 185 -18.28 -13.47 -0.48
C GLU A 185 -19.54 -14.23 -0.07
N TYR A 186 -20.42 -13.59 0.72
CA TYR A 186 -21.70 -14.19 1.10
C TYR A 186 -22.54 -14.55 -0.13
N VAL A 187 -22.65 -13.64 -1.11
CA VAL A 187 -23.37 -13.89 -2.37
C VAL A 187 -22.76 -15.03 -3.19
N LEU A 188 -21.43 -15.17 -3.24
CA LEU A 188 -20.78 -16.35 -3.84
C LEU A 188 -21.13 -17.63 -3.08
N SER A 189 -21.08 -17.59 -1.74
CA SER A 189 -21.39 -18.75 -0.89
C SER A 189 -22.83 -19.25 -1.04
N LEU A 190 -23.79 -18.40 -1.43
CA LEU A 190 -25.16 -18.82 -1.81
C LEU A 190 -25.19 -19.76 -3.02
N THR A 191 -24.09 -19.87 -3.77
CA THR A 191 -23.97 -20.73 -4.95
C THR A 191 -22.95 -21.87 -4.78
N SER A 192 -21.79 -21.61 -4.16
CA SER A 192 -20.75 -22.62 -3.91
C SER A 192 -20.95 -23.39 -2.59
N GLY A 193 -21.64 -22.80 -1.62
CA GLY A 193 -21.76 -23.29 -0.25
C GLY A 193 -20.53 -23.03 0.63
N LEU A 194 -19.49 -22.37 0.11
CA LEU A 194 -18.18 -22.28 0.75
C LEU A 194 -17.66 -20.84 0.84
N ALA A 195 -17.05 -20.49 1.98
CA ALA A 195 -16.24 -19.28 2.15
C ALA A 195 -15.05 -19.27 1.17
N GLN A 196 -14.50 -18.11 0.85
CA GLN A 196 -13.40 -17.99 -0.12
C GLN A 196 -12.08 -17.70 0.61
N PRO A 197 -11.03 -18.55 0.50
CA PRO A 197 -9.81 -18.39 1.29
C PRO A 197 -9.13 -17.03 1.18
N ASN A 198 -9.17 -16.43 -0.02
CA ASN A 198 -8.47 -15.18 -0.33
C ASN A 198 -8.97 -13.97 0.48
N PHE A 199 -10.20 -14.01 1.01
CA PHE A 199 -10.77 -12.89 1.76
C PHE A 199 -10.52 -12.95 3.28
N GLN A 200 -10.08 -14.09 3.81
CA GLN A 200 -9.98 -14.28 5.26
C GLN A 200 -8.89 -13.43 5.92
N MET A 201 -7.87 -13.01 5.17
CA MET A 201 -6.85 -12.07 5.67
C MET A 201 -7.47 -10.71 6.02
N PHE A 202 -8.34 -10.18 5.16
CA PHE A 202 -9.02 -8.90 5.42
C PHE A 202 -9.95 -8.99 6.62
N LYS A 203 -10.65 -10.13 6.77
CA LYS A 203 -11.47 -10.41 7.96
C LYS A 203 -10.64 -10.52 9.23
N LEU A 204 -9.45 -11.13 9.17
CA LEU A 204 -8.56 -11.20 10.33
C LEU A 204 -8.09 -9.80 10.75
N CYS A 205 -7.64 -8.96 9.81
CA CYS A 205 -7.29 -7.56 10.12
C CYS A 205 -8.50 -6.74 10.62
N HIS A 206 -9.72 -7.01 10.14
CA HIS A 206 -10.93 -6.38 10.67
C HIS A 206 -11.25 -6.82 12.10
N ALA A 207 -11.19 -8.12 12.40
CA ALA A 207 -11.39 -8.66 13.74
C ALA A 207 -10.42 -8.03 14.75
N ARG A 208 -9.16 -7.82 14.36
CA ARG A 208 -8.17 -7.10 15.20
C ARG A 208 -8.56 -5.66 15.48
N ARG A 209 -9.01 -4.93 14.45
CA ARG A 209 -9.52 -3.55 14.61
C ARG A 209 -10.71 -3.48 15.57
N LEU A 210 -11.60 -4.47 15.54
CA LEU A 210 -12.72 -4.57 16.49
C LEU A 210 -12.23 -4.74 17.94
N VAL A 211 -11.13 -5.46 18.19
CA VAL A 211 -10.53 -5.56 19.54
C VAL A 211 -10.04 -4.19 20.04
N PHE A 212 -9.30 -3.45 19.20
CA PHE A 212 -8.83 -2.10 19.55
C PHE A 212 -9.98 -1.09 19.74
N ALA A 213 -11.13 -1.32 19.11
CA ALA A 213 -12.32 -0.50 19.23
C ALA A 213 -13.26 -0.93 20.38
N ASP A 214 -12.86 -1.90 21.21
CA ASP A 214 -13.64 -2.46 22.34
C ASP A 214 -14.90 -3.27 21.93
N PHE A 215 -14.83 -4.00 20.81
CA PHE A 215 -15.86 -4.92 20.31
C PHE A 215 -15.38 -6.40 20.29
N PRO A 216 -15.03 -7.01 21.44
CA PRO A 216 -14.44 -8.35 21.49
C PRO A 216 -15.38 -9.47 21.04
N ASP A 217 -16.69 -9.37 21.30
CA ASP A 217 -17.68 -10.39 20.91
C ASP A 217 -17.88 -10.47 19.39
N GLU A 218 -17.75 -9.34 18.69
CA GLU A 218 -17.82 -9.26 17.22
C GLU A 218 -16.53 -9.79 16.61
N ALA A 219 -15.37 -9.42 17.17
CA ALA A 219 -14.07 -9.96 16.78
C ALA A 219 -14.02 -11.49 16.93
N LEU A 220 -14.60 -12.05 18.01
CA LEU A 220 -14.69 -13.49 18.24
C LEU A 220 -15.55 -14.20 17.19
N GLN A 221 -16.69 -13.60 16.79
CA GLN A 221 -17.52 -14.13 15.70
C GLN A 221 -16.76 -14.13 14.35
N TYR A 222 -15.94 -13.11 14.08
CA TYR A 222 -15.02 -13.12 12.93
C TYR A 222 -13.97 -14.23 13.03
N CYS A 223 -13.37 -14.45 14.20
CA CYS A 223 -12.42 -15.56 14.42
C CYS A 223 -13.06 -16.92 14.11
N GLU A 224 -14.30 -17.17 14.56
CA GLU A 224 -15.03 -18.41 14.25
C GLU A 224 -15.31 -18.55 12.74
N ALA A 225 -15.77 -17.48 12.08
CA ALA A 225 -16.02 -17.49 10.64
C ALA A 225 -14.74 -17.80 9.83
N ILE A 226 -13.61 -17.21 10.21
CA ILE A 226 -12.30 -17.47 9.60
C ILE A 226 -11.85 -18.91 9.89
N ALA A 227 -12.01 -19.40 11.12
CA ALA A 227 -11.64 -20.77 11.50
C ALA A 227 -12.36 -21.83 10.65
N ARG A 228 -13.65 -21.66 10.39
CA ARG A 228 -14.42 -22.53 9.49
C ARG A 228 -13.83 -22.56 8.07
N ALA A 229 -13.40 -21.41 7.55
CA ALA A 229 -12.73 -21.34 6.25
C ALA A 229 -11.36 -22.04 6.28
N VAL A 230 -10.58 -21.89 7.36
CA VAL A 230 -9.30 -22.60 7.57
C VAL A 230 -9.47 -24.12 7.62
N ILE A 231 -10.49 -24.61 8.34
CA ILE A 231 -10.82 -26.03 8.43
C ILE A 231 -11.29 -26.59 7.08
N THR A 232 -12.05 -25.80 6.32
CA THR A 232 -12.55 -26.18 5.00
C THR A 232 -11.44 -26.23 3.93
N PHE A 233 -10.47 -25.32 4.01
CA PHE A 233 -9.40 -25.17 3.01
C PHE A 233 -7.99 -25.16 3.63
N PRO A 234 -7.58 -26.22 4.37
CA PRO A 234 -6.37 -26.19 5.18
C PRO A 234 -5.09 -25.93 4.36
N ASN A 235 -5.07 -26.34 3.09
CA ASN A 235 -3.93 -26.15 2.19
C ASN A 235 -3.82 -24.72 1.63
N SER A 236 -4.87 -23.91 1.70
CA SER A 236 -4.88 -22.53 1.19
C SER A 236 -4.28 -21.52 2.18
N PHE A 237 -4.05 -21.90 3.45
CA PHE A 237 -3.55 -21.00 4.48
C PHE A 237 -2.12 -21.36 4.92
N LYS A 238 -1.22 -20.37 4.91
CA LYS A 238 0.13 -20.49 5.48
C LYS A 238 0.05 -20.73 7.00
N ARG A 239 1.07 -21.38 7.57
CA ARG A 239 1.21 -21.62 9.02
C ARG A 239 1.08 -20.31 9.83
N SER A 240 1.77 -19.25 9.40
CA SER A 240 1.73 -17.92 10.03
C SER A 240 0.33 -17.29 10.06
N PHE A 241 -0.53 -17.52 9.07
CA PHE A 241 -1.92 -17.06 9.12
C PHE A 241 -2.70 -17.74 10.25
N ILE A 242 -2.49 -19.05 10.41
CA ILE A 242 -3.14 -19.85 11.46
C ILE A 242 -2.63 -19.41 12.86
N GLU A 243 -1.33 -19.13 12.98
CA GLU A 243 -0.73 -18.59 14.21
C GLU A 243 -1.32 -17.23 14.60
N ARG A 244 -1.50 -16.30 13.63
CA ARG A 244 -2.13 -14.99 13.85
C ARG A 244 -3.60 -15.13 14.31
N LEU A 245 -4.35 -16.08 13.74
CA LEU A 245 -5.73 -16.39 14.17
C LEU A 245 -5.78 -16.95 15.60
N ILE A 246 -4.91 -17.91 15.94
CA ILE A 246 -4.82 -18.50 17.28
C ILE A 246 -4.43 -17.42 18.31
N SER A 247 -3.43 -16.60 18.00
CA SER A 247 -2.98 -15.50 18.87
C SER A 247 -4.10 -14.48 19.16
N LEU A 248 -4.85 -14.08 18.13
CA LEU A 248 -5.99 -13.17 18.29
C LEU A 248 -7.09 -13.77 19.20
N PHE A 249 -7.44 -15.04 18.98
CA PHE A 249 -8.41 -15.73 19.80
C PHE A 249 -7.98 -15.86 21.27
N ILE A 250 -6.70 -16.15 21.53
CA ILE A 250 -6.15 -16.21 22.90
C ILE A 250 -6.26 -14.83 23.57
N LYS A 251 -5.95 -13.73 22.87
CA LYS A 251 -6.12 -12.36 23.38
C LYS A 251 -7.59 -12.01 23.69
N LEU A 252 -8.53 -12.54 22.92
CA LEU A 252 -9.97 -12.31 23.07
C LEU A 252 -10.61 -13.09 24.24
N ARG A 253 -9.93 -14.08 24.83
CA ARG A 253 -10.57 -15.01 25.77
C ARG A 253 -9.97 -15.00 27.17
N GLY A 254 -10.85 -14.84 28.17
CA GLY A 254 -10.55 -15.23 29.54
C GLY A 254 -10.47 -16.76 29.71
N TYR A 255 -9.93 -17.20 30.85
CA TYR A 255 -9.63 -18.59 31.23
C TYR A 255 -10.85 -19.55 31.29
N GLY A 256 -11.44 -19.89 30.15
CA GLY A 256 -12.52 -20.89 30.01
C GLY A 256 -12.22 -21.96 28.94
N GLU A 257 -13.06 -22.99 28.83
CA GLU A 257 -12.87 -24.13 27.91
C GLU A 257 -12.92 -23.74 26.44
N GLU A 258 -11.86 -24.06 25.69
CA GLU A 258 -11.67 -23.74 24.26
C GLU A 258 -12.74 -24.39 23.36
N PRO A 259 -13.35 -23.66 22.41
CA PRO A 259 -14.40 -24.21 21.54
C PRO A 259 -13.82 -25.20 20.51
N GLU A 260 -14.64 -26.17 20.13
CA GLU A 260 -14.31 -27.28 19.21
C GLU A 260 -13.61 -26.79 17.92
N TRP A 261 -14.13 -25.73 17.29
CA TRP A 261 -13.55 -25.15 16.08
C TRP A 261 -12.11 -24.63 16.28
N MET A 262 -11.74 -24.15 17.47
CA MET A 262 -10.36 -23.72 17.72
C MET A 262 -9.45 -24.91 18.04
N GLN A 263 -9.97 -25.94 18.71
CA GLN A 263 -9.23 -27.20 18.92
C GLN A 263 -8.85 -27.84 17.58
N GLU A 264 -9.74 -27.81 16.58
CA GLU A 264 -9.45 -28.25 15.21
C GLU A 264 -8.39 -27.39 14.52
N VAL A 265 -8.48 -26.05 14.61
CA VAL A 265 -7.47 -25.13 14.05
C VAL A 265 -6.09 -25.32 14.70
N MET A 266 -6.03 -25.50 16.03
CA MET A 266 -4.80 -25.85 16.73
C MET A 266 -4.24 -27.21 16.28
N GLN A 267 -5.11 -28.19 16.03
CA GLN A 267 -4.66 -29.50 15.55
C GLN A 267 -4.11 -29.42 14.12
N LEU A 268 -4.73 -28.64 13.23
CA LEU A 268 -4.20 -28.34 11.89
C LEU A 268 -2.85 -27.60 11.96
N HIS A 269 -2.69 -26.65 12.88
CA HIS A 269 -1.41 -25.99 13.14
C HIS A 269 -0.32 -27.00 13.54
N ARG A 270 -0.59 -27.87 14.53
CA ARG A 270 0.34 -28.92 15.00
C ARG A 270 0.76 -29.89 13.89
N VAL A 271 -0.17 -30.29 13.01
CA VAL A 271 0.16 -31.14 11.85
C VAL A 271 1.14 -30.44 10.92
N LYS A 272 0.93 -29.15 10.62
CA LYS A 272 1.86 -28.36 9.80
C LYS A 272 3.23 -28.17 10.46
N VAL A 273 3.32 -28.12 11.80
CA VAL A 273 4.62 -28.16 12.50
C VAL A 273 5.33 -29.51 12.28
N GLY A 274 4.58 -30.62 12.29
CA GLY A 274 5.11 -31.95 11.99
C GLY A 274 5.64 -32.09 10.56
N ASP A 275 4.91 -31.60 9.56
CA ASP A 275 5.31 -31.69 8.14
C ASP A 275 6.56 -30.86 7.82
N VAL A 276 6.76 -29.71 8.47
CA VAL A 276 8.01 -28.92 8.33
C VAL A 276 9.20 -29.70 8.90
N ASN A 277 9.05 -30.33 10.06
CA ASN A 277 10.09 -31.15 10.67
C ASN A 277 10.39 -32.44 9.90
N ALA A 278 9.42 -32.99 9.18
CA ALA A 278 9.61 -34.15 8.30
C ALA A 278 10.35 -33.79 7.00
N ASN A 279 10.08 -32.60 6.42
CA ASN A 279 10.75 -32.13 5.22
C ASN A 279 12.18 -31.61 5.47
N ALA A 280 12.59 -31.42 6.73
CA ALA A 280 13.95 -31.01 7.09
C ALA A 280 15.03 -32.10 6.86
N PHE A 281 14.65 -33.34 6.55
CA PHE A 281 15.58 -34.42 6.20
C PHE A 281 15.08 -35.33 5.06
N PRO A 282 15.56 -35.11 3.82
CA PRO A 282 15.73 -36.17 2.84
C PRO A 282 17.21 -36.55 2.70
N GLU A 283 17.53 -37.82 2.93
CA GLU A 283 18.88 -38.35 2.74
C GLU A 283 19.33 -38.33 1.27
N GLN A 284 20.65 -38.28 1.08
CA GLN A 284 21.31 -38.35 -0.22
C GLN A 284 21.01 -39.68 -0.92
N HIS A 285 20.69 -39.67 -2.22
CA HIS A 285 21.29 -40.61 -3.17
C HIS A 285 21.27 -40.11 -4.62
N SER A 286 22.38 -40.34 -5.30
CA SER A 286 22.71 -39.94 -6.67
C SER A 286 22.09 -40.84 -7.76
N THR A 287 21.78 -40.29 -8.94
CA THR A 287 22.41 -40.77 -10.20
C THR A 287 22.32 -39.79 -11.37
N SER A 288 23.41 -39.73 -12.12
CA SER A 288 23.75 -38.96 -13.34
C SER A 288 23.04 -39.34 -14.65
N THR A 289 22.93 -38.38 -15.58
CA THR A 289 23.35 -38.39 -17.03
C THR A 289 22.76 -37.15 -17.76
N SER A 290 23.27 -36.54 -18.83
CA SER A 290 24.61 -36.20 -19.38
C SER A 290 24.48 -35.91 -20.90
N SER A 291 24.65 -34.65 -21.36
CA SER A 291 25.12 -34.22 -22.71
C SER A 291 24.99 -32.68 -22.80
N GLU A 292 26.02 -31.83 -22.93
CA GLU A 292 27.09 -31.69 -23.95
C GLU A 292 26.70 -30.88 -25.21
N PHE A 293 27.59 -29.93 -25.57
CA PHE A 293 27.77 -29.24 -26.87
C PHE A 293 26.74 -28.19 -27.36
N GLN A 294 27.11 -27.06 -28.01
CA GLN A 294 28.40 -26.36 -28.19
C GLN A 294 28.19 -24.91 -28.67
N ASP A 295 29.22 -24.06 -28.61
CA ASP A 295 29.25 -22.66 -29.06
C ASP A 295 29.12 -22.46 -30.59
N SER A 296 28.70 -21.26 -31.01
CA SER A 296 29.48 -20.46 -31.98
C SER A 296 29.06 -18.98 -32.08
N GLU A 297 30.06 -18.12 -32.27
CA GLU A 297 29.94 -16.69 -32.58
C GLU A 297 29.77 -16.45 -34.09
N SER A 298 29.19 -15.29 -34.47
CA SER A 298 29.75 -14.44 -35.56
C SER A 298 29.05 -13.07 -35.63
N ALA A 299 29.74 -12.07 -36.21
CA ALA A 299 29.42 -10.65 -36.13
C ALA A 299 29.03 -10.04 -37.51
N ASP A 300 28.99 -8.70 -37.55
CA ASP A 300 29.03 -7.81 -38.73
C ASP A 300 27.73 -7.66 -39.59
N SER A 301 27.40 -6.50 -40.19
CA SER A 301 27.85 -5.10 -39.96
C SER A 301 26.89 -4.07 -40.61
N ASP A 302 27.09 -2.79 -40.26
CA ASP A 302 26.91 -1.52 -41.02
C ASP A 302 25.63 -1.16 -41.80
N GLY A 303 25.24 0.13 -41.69
CA GLY A 303 24.21 0.75 -42.54
C GLY A 303 23.84 2.20 -42.19
N ASP A 304 24.80 3.14 -42.23
CA ASP A 304 24.56 4.60 -42.06
C ASP A 304 24.05 5.26 -43.36
N TYR A 305 23.15 6.26 -43.25
CA TYR A 305 22.95 7.33 -44.26
C TYR A 305 22.08 8.48 -43.69
N SER A 306 22.60 9.70 -43.74
CA SER A 306 21.89 10.94 -43.39
C SER A 306 21.33 11.68 -44.63
N SER A 307 20.37 12.59 -44.42
CA SER A 307 20.36 13.93 -45.05
C SER A 307 19.24 14.84 -44.53
N ASP A 308 19.55 16.14 -44.48
CA ASP A 308 18.69 17.27 -44.07
C ASP A 308 17.47 17.53 -44.98
N GLU A 309 16.51 18.35 -44.52
CA GLU A 309 16.25 19.65 -45.17
C GLU A 309 15.46 20.63 -44.27
N SER A 310 15.60 21.95 -44.52
CA SER A 310 15.11 23.04 -43.66
C SER A 310 14.56 24.24 -44.44
N HIS A 311 13.49 24.90 -43.95
CA HIS A 311 12.96 26.25 -44.28
C HIS A 311 11.78 26.56 -43.31
N GLY A 312 11.37 27.76 -42.84
CA GLY A 312 11.68 29.18 -43.11
C GLY A 312 10.39 29.96 -43.51
N SER A 313 9.97 31.12 -42.96
CA SER A 313 10.48 32.05 -41.91
C SER A 313 9.35 33.08 -41.52
N TYR A 314 9.71 34.25 -40.94
CA TYR A 314 8.92 35.52 -40.78
C TYR A 314 7.99 35.69 -39.53
N THR A 315 8.38 36.34 -38.41
CA THR A 315 8.57 37.81 -38.07
C THR A 315 7.25 38.61 -37.85
N VAL A 316 7.06 39.49 -36.85
CA VAL A 316 7.78 40.75 -36.46
C VAL A 316 7.38 41.28 -35.03
N LYS A 317 8.38 41.62 -34.17
CA LYS A 317 8.55 42.75 -33.17
C LYS A 317 7.43 43.19 -32.18
N ASP A 318 7.66 43.86 -31.01
CA ASP A 318 8.80 44.67 -30.47
C ASP A 318 8.85 44.72 -28.90
N GLU A 319 9.89 45.37 -28.34
CA GLU A 319 10.16 45.79 -26.91
C GLU A 319 11.01 44.87 -25.97
N MET A 320 11.78 45.51 -25.05
CA MET A 320 12.93 45.00 -24.26
C MET A 320 12.83 45.33 -22.76
N PRO A 321 13.68 44.78 -21.86
CA PRO A 321 14.14 43.40 -21.76
C PRO A 321 13.92 42.85 -20.32
N ALA A 322 13.22 41.72 -20.19
CA ALA A 322 13.53 40.83 -19.07
C ALA A 322 14.81 40.07 -19.41
N PHE A 323 15.69 39.82 -18.44
CA PHE A 323 16.77 38.84 -18.62
C PHE A 323 16.14 37.45 -18.47
N GLU A 324 15.43 37.02 -19.52
CA GLU A 324 14.79 35.70 -19.58
C GLU A 324 15.87 34.62 -19.68
N TYR A 325 16.10 33.94 -18.55
CA TYR A 325 16.97 32.76 -18.46
C TYR A 325 16.39 31.51 -19.19
N THR A 326 15.31 31.67 -19.98
CA THR A 326 14.51 30.58 -20.53
C THR A 326 15.14 29.85 -21.72
N ASP A 327 16.13 30.46 -22.38
CA ASP A 327 16.82 29.90 -23.55
C ASP A 327 18.23 29.36 -23.23
N LEU A 328 18.64 29.36 -21.96
CA LEU A 328 19.93 28.80 -21.56
C LEU A 328 19.82 27.28 -21.42
N ASP A 329 20.77 26.59 -22.05
CA ASP A 329 21.09 25.18 -21.76
C ASP A 329 21.11 24.95 -20.23
N PRO A 330 20.43 23.92 -19.69
CA PRO A 330 20.31 23.73 -18.24
C PRO A 330 21.66 23.71 -17.49
N GLU A 331 22.76 23.26 -18.12
CA GLU A 331 24.09 23.30 -17.52
C GLU A 331 24.67 24.73 -17.47
N ALA A 332 24.45 25.55 -18.50
CA ALA A 332 24.73 26.99 -18.47
C ALA A 332 23.84 27.74 -17.45
N ALA A 333 22.57 27.35 -17.30
CA ALA A 333 21.66 27.91 -16.30
C ALA A 333 22.02 27.52 -14.85
N LEU A 334 22.64 26.35 -14.64
CA LEU A 334 23.18 25.92 -13.35
C LEU A 334 24.46 26.69 -13.02
N THR A 335 25.44 26.67 -13.92
CA THR A 335 26.77 27.28 -13.70
C THR A 335 26.75 28.81 -13.60
N SER A 336 25.81 29.48 -14.26
CA SER A 336 25.62 30.94 -14.10
C SER A 336 25.03 31.32 -12.74
N ARG A 337 24.28 30.43 -12.09
CA ARG A 337 23.56 30.71 -10.83
C ARG A 337 24.24 30.17 -9.58
N TYR A 338 25.10 29.16 -9.71
CA TYR A 338 25.77 28.50 -8.59
C TYR A 338 27.27 28.31 -8.85
N THR A 339 28.10 28.77 -7.91
CA THR A 339 29.54 28.49 -7.89
C THR A 339 29.79 27.17 -7.17
N MET A 340 30.30 26.17 -7.89
CA MET A 340 30.61 24.85 -7.36
C MET A 340 31.81 24.87 -6.40
N GLY A 341 31.73 24.07 -5.33
CA GLY A 341 32.77 23.87 -4.33
C GLY A 341 33.22 22.40 -4.25
N LYS A 342 33.66 21.98 -3.06
CA LYS A 342 34.16 20.61 -2.82
C LYS A 342 33.04 19.56 -2.93
N LEU A 343 33.41 18.34 -3.32
CA LEU A 343 32.57 17.15 -3.13
C LEU A 343 32.28 16.97 -1.62
N LEU A 344 31.03 16.67 -1.29
CA LEU A 344 30.56 16.35 0.07
C LEU A 344 30.35 14.85 0.25
N GLY A 345 29.84 14.16 -0.78
CA GLY A 345 29.63 12.71 -0.75
C GLY A 345 29.36 12.14 -2.14
N LYS A 346 29.56 10.82 -2.29
CA LYS A 346 29.25 10.07 -3.51
C LYS A 346 28.82 8.65 -3.12
N GLY A 347 27.74 8.16 -3.71
CA GLY A 347 27.17 6.84 -3.44
C GLY A 347 26.22 6.36 -4.54
N GLY A 348 25.37 5.37 -4.23
CA GLY A 348 24.39 4.83 -5.19
C GLY A 348 23.38 5.87 -5.69
N PHE A 349 23.11 6.92 -4.91
CA PHE A 349 22.22 8.02 -5.26
C PHE A 349 22.92 9.17 -6.02
N GLY A 350 24.14 8.95 -6.52
CA GLY A 350 24.89 9.93 -7.30
C GLY A 350 25.94 10.69 -6.49
N SER A 351 26.18 11.96 -6.86
CA SER A 351 27.27 12.79 -6.30
C SER A 351 26.75 14.12 -5.76
N VAL A 352 27.16 14.49 -4.54
CA VAL A 352 26.73 15.71 -3.85
C VAL A 352 27.92 16.65 -3.64
N TYR A 353 27.78 17.90 -4.04
CA TYR A 353 28.80 18.95 -3.92
C TYR A 353 28.30 20.10 -3.04
N ALA A 354 29.21 20.73 -2.31
CA ALA A 354 28.95 22.06 -1.76
C ALA A 354 28.92 23.07 -2.91
N ALA A 355 28.05 24.08 -2.83
CA ALA A 355 28.06 25.21 -3.73
C ALA A 355 27.60 26.50 -3.02
N THR A 356 27.77 27.63 -3.70
CA THR A 356 27.31 28.94 -3.27
C THR A 356 26.38 29.51 -4.34
N ARG A 357 25.18 29.96 -3.96
CA ARG A 357 24.28 30.66 -4.86
C ARG A 357 24.80 32.07 -5.13
N ASN A 358 24.95 32.43 -6.41
CA ASN A 358 25.62 33.65 -6.85
C ASN A 358 24.80 34.93 -6.55
N GLU A 359 23.49 34.81 -6.40
CA GLU A 359 22.56 35.94 -6.16
C GLU A 359 22.71 36.55 -4.76
N ASP A 360 22.79 35.71 -3.72
CA ASP A 360 22.73 36.10 -2.32
C ASP A 360 23.88 35.55 -1.45
N GLY A 361 24.79 34.77 -2.05
CA GLY A 361 25.88 34.12 -1.34
C GLY A 361 25.43 32.95 -0.47
N LYS A 362 24.19 32.46 -0.59
CA LYS A 362 23.68 31.36 0.25
C LYS A 362 24.45 30.07 -0.02
N GLU A 363 24.92 29.43 1.06
CA GLU A 363 25.48 28.09 1.02
C GLU A 363 24.39 27.05 0.68
N VAL A 364 24.66 26.20 -0.30
CA VAL A 364 23.75 25.13 -0.75
C VAL A 364 24.51 23.82 -0.98
N ALA A 365 23.76 22.74 -1.17
CA ALA A 365 24.27 21.45 -1.63
C ALA A 365 23.65 21.13 -3.00
N ILE A 366 24.43 20.59 -3.93
CA ILE A 366 23.98 20.25 -5.29
C ILE A 366 24.22 18.76 -5.52
N LYS A 367 23.12 18.00 -5.63
CA LYS A 367 23.10 16.56 -5.91
C LYS A 367 22.88 16.33 -7.39
N PHE A 368 23.72 15.49 -8.01
CA PHE A 368 23.57 15.00 -9.37
C PHE A 368 23.14 13.53 -9.31
N THR A 369 21.93 13.24 -9.78
CA THR A 369 21.32 11.91 -9.83
C THR A 369 21.19 11.47 -11.29
N GLU A 370 21.69 10.29 -11.66
CA GLU A 370 21.51 9.75 -13.03
C GLU A 370 20.05 9.33 -13.27
N LYS A 371 19.55 9.47 -14.50
CA LYS A 371 18.18 9.06 -14.86
C LYS A 371 18.08 7.55 -15.05
N ASP A 372 17.64 6.84 -14.03
CA ASP A 372 17.18 5.45 -14.19
C ASP A 372 15.85 5.43 -14.99
N HIS A 373 15.90 4.82 -16.17
CA HIS A 373 14.76 4.70 -17.08
C HIS A 373 13.68 3.70 -16.58
N PHE A 374 14.00 2.89 -15.56
CA PHE A 374 13.04 2.02 -14.88
C PHE A 374 12.25 2.73 -13.77
N ILE A 375 12.72 3.89 -13.28
CA ILE A 375 11.98 4.71 -12.31
C ILE A 375 10.88 5.49 -13.04
N GLN A 376 9.62 5.22 -12.69
CA GLN A 376 8.49 5.92 -13.28
C GLN A 376 8.41 7.36 -12.77
N PRO A 377 8.26 8.36 -13.65
CA PRO A 377 8.06 9.74 -13.24
C PRO A 377 6.68 9.94 -12.61
N ILE A 378 6.62 10.79 -11.59
CA ILE A 378 5.40 11.11 -10.84
C ILE A 378 4.77 12.36 -11.45
N GLU A 379 3.44 12.36 -11.62
CA GLU A 379 2.69 13.52 -12.12
C GLU A 379 2.30 14.45 -10.97
N ILE A 380 2.76 15.71 -11.04
CA ILE A 380 2.41 16.77 -10.07
C ILE A 380 1.45 17.75 -10.75
N PRO A 381 0.31 18.11 -10.10
CA PRO A 381 -0.58 19.15 -10.58
C PRO A 381 0.16 20.46 -10.89
N GLY A 382 0.10 20.91 -12.15
CA GLY A 382 0.72 22.16 -12.60
C GLY A 382 2.20 22.06 -13.01
N MET A 383 2.90 20.95 -12.72
CA MET A 383 4.27 20.71 -13.23
C MET A 383 4.35 19.55 -14.24
N GLY A 384 3.33 18.68 -14.30
CA GLY A 384 3.33 17.50 -15.16
C GLY A 384 4.17 16.37 -14.58
N LYS A 385 4.69 15.49 -15.46
CA LYS A 385 5.52 14.35 -15.05
C LYS A 385 6.95 14.80 -14.79
N VAL A 386 7.45 14.56 -13.58
CA VAL A 386 8.83 14.82 -13.18
C VAL A 386 9.46 13.60 -12.51
N HIS A 387 10.79 13.58 -12.36
CA HIS A 387 11.50 12.48 -11.70
C HIS A 387 10.99 12.24 -10.26
N ALA A 388 10.91 10.99 -9.85
CA ALA A 388 10.26 10.59 -8.59
C ALA A 388 10.83 11.35 -7.38
N GLU A 389 12.16 11.36 -7.18
CA GLU A 389 12.81 12.08 -6.08
C GLU A 389 12.41 13.57 -6.03
N VAL A 390 12.35 14.26 -7.18
CA VAL A 390 11.94 15.67 -7.27
C VAL A 390 10.49 15.84 -6.83
N ALA A 391 9.60 14.93 -7.25
CA ALA A 391 8.18 15.01 -6.88
C ALA A 391 7.96 14.79 -5.38
N LEU A 392 8.57 13.75 -4.80
CA LEU A 392 8.46 13.47 -3.38
C LEU A 392 9.00 14.64 -2.54
N MET A 393 10.17 15.18 -2.92
CA MET A 393 10.73 16.36 -2.26
C MET A 393 9.86 17.61 -2.40
N LYS A 394 9.20 17.83 -3.55
CA LYS A 394 8.24 18.94 -3.71
C LYS A 394 7.04 18.77 -2.79
N ILE A 395 6.42 17.59 -2.76
CA ILE A 395 5.24 17.28 -1.95
C ILE A 395 5.51 17.46 -0.44
N VAL A 396 6.65 16.99 0.09
CA VAL A 396 7.00 17.21 1.51
C VAL A 396 7.39 18.66 1.81
N SER A 397 7.89 19.41 0.81
CA SER A 397 8.27 20.83 0.94
C SER A 397 7.10 21.82 0.84
N GLU A 398 5.88 21.36 0.50
CA GLU A 398 4.69 22.21 0.53
C GLU A 398 4.41 22.75 1.95
N SER A 399 3.71 23.88 2.06
CA SER A 399 3.41 24.50 3.37
C SER A 399 2.27 23.77 4.09
N PRO A 400 2.35 23.55 5.43
CA PRO A 400 3.43 23.94 6.34
C PRO A 400 4.71 23.10 6.15
N LYS A 401 5.90 23.70 6.22
CA LYS A 401 7.17 22.97 6.09
C LYS A 401 7.54 22.27 7.41
N CYS A 402 8.19 21.11 7.31
CA CYS A 402 8.86 20.47 8.45
C CYS A 402 10.34 20.89 8.47
N SER A 403 10.83 21.39 9.61
CA SER A 403 12.24 21.80 9.77
C SER A 403 13.21 20.61 9.72
N ASN A 404 12.74 19.42 10.10
CA ASN A 404 13.54 18.19 10.18
C ASN A 404 13.64 17.43 8.84
N ILE A 405 13.31 18.07 7.72
CA ILE A 405 13.51 17.57 6.36
C ILE A 405 14.31 18.62 5.59
N ILE A 406 15.24 18.18 4.73
CA ILE A 406 16.05 19.07 3.89
C ILE A 406 15.19 19.75 2.81
N GLU A 407 15.30 21.07 2.66
CA GLU A 407 14.49 21.78 1.66
C GLU A 407 15.06 21.64 0.23
N LEU A 408 14.21 21.23 -0.72
CA LEU A 408 14.48 21.35 -2.16
C LEU A 408 14.24 22.79 -2.62
N LEU A 409 15.32 23.55 -2.75
CA LEU A 409 15.31 24.96 -3.18
C LEU A 409 14.97 25.06 -4.68
N GLU A 410 15.64 24.26 -5.49
CA GLU A 410 15.55 24.29 -6.95
C GLU A 410 15.97 22.93 -7.54
N TRP A 411 15.60 22.67 -8.79
CA TRP A 411 16.06 21.49 -9.53
C TRP A 411 16.22 21.85 -11.01
N PHE A 412 17.02 21.06 -11.73
CA PHE A 412 17.25 21.17 -13.17
C PHE A 412 17.11 19.79 -13.80
N GLU A 413 16.51 19.76 -14.98
CA GLU A 413 16.50 18.56 -15.83
C GLU A 413 17.58 18.68 -16.90
N MET A 414 18.51 17.73 -16.91
CA MET A 414 19.50 17.54 -17.97
C MET A 414 19.07 16.35 -18.84
N PRO A 415 19.71 16.07 -20.00
CA PRO A 415 19.35 14.91 -20.83
C PRO A 415 19.47 13.57 -20.10
N ASP A 416 20.58 13.35 -19.40
CA ASP A 416 21.02 12.10 -18.77
C ASP A 416 20.84 12.06 -17.24
N ARG A 417 20.63 13.23 -16.61
CA ARG A 417 20.64 13.40 -15.15
C ARG A 417 19.61 14.41 -14.65
N ILE A 418 19.28 14.31 -13.37
CA ILE A 418 18.55 15.31 -12.59
C ILE A 418 19.56 15.99 -11.68
N VAL A 419 19.45 17.31 -11.52
CA VAL A 419 20.25 18.08 -10.55
C VAL A 419 19.31 18.69 -9.51
N LEU A 420 19.54 18.38 -8.24
CA LEU A 420 18.77 18.95 -7.11
C LEU A 420 19.64 19.94 -6.34
N VAL A 421 19.13 21.16 -6.16
CA VAL A 421 19.72 22.20 -5.30
C VAL A 421 19.00 22.20 -3.97
N LEU A 422 19.73 21.82 -2.93
CA LEU A 422 19.22 21.58 -1.58
C LEU A 422 19.73 22.63 -0.60
N GLU A 423 18.98 22.83 0.48
CA GLU A 423 19.49 23.45 1.70
C GLU A 423 20.82 22.79 2.12
N ARG A 424 21.79 23.59 2.60
CA ARG A 424 22.97 23.05 3.29
C ARG A 424 23.11 23.63 4.69
N PRO A 425 22.75 22.86 5.73
CA PRO A 425 23.07 23.16 7.11
C PRO A 425 24.59 23.30 7.30
N SER A 426 25.02 24.10 8.29
CA SER A 426 26.43 24.31 8.59
C SER A 426 26.59 24.78 10.04
N PRO A 427 27.40 24.11 10.87
CA PRO A 427 28.08 22.84 10.62
C PRO A 427 27.09 21.66 10.60
N CYS A 428 27.40 20.63 9.81
CA CYS A 428 26.71 19.34 9.85
C CYS A 428 27.64 18.19 9.49
N VAL A 429 27.32 17.01 9.99
CA VAL A 429 27.83 15.68 9.59
C VAL A 429 26.63 14.77 9.36
N ASN A 430 26.81 13.56 8.80
CA ASN A 430 25.74 12.56 8.89
C ASN A 430 25.68 11.94 10.31
N LEU A 431 24.55 11.34 10.67
CA LEU A 431 24.33 10.84 12.02
C LEU A 431 25.20 9.61 12.35
N LEU A 432 25.61 8.84 11.33
CA LEU A 432 26.58 7.76 11.50
C LEU A 432 27.94 8.31 11.94
N GLU A 433 28.52 9.25 11.17
CA GLU A 433 29.78 9.94 11.52
C GLU A 433 29.72 10.62 12.90
N PHE A 434 28.54 11.12 13.29
CA PHE A 434 28.33 11.64 14.64
C PHE A 434 28.39 10.55 15.71
N ALA A 435 27.68 9.43 15.54
CA ALA A 435 27.72 8.30 16.48
C ALA A 435 29.14 7.70 16.59
N GLU A 436 29.82 7.48 15.46
CA GLU A 436 31.24 7.08 15.41
C GLU A 436 32.11 8.03 16.26
N SER A 437 31.91 9.36 16.13
CA SER A 437 32.64 10.37 16.91
C SER A 437 32.35 10.34 18.43
N GLN A 438 31.24 9.74 18.86
CA GLN A 438 30.88 9.55 20.27
C GLN A 438 31.36 8.20 20.83
N GLY A 439 31.89 7.30 19.99
CA GLY A 439 32.31 5.95 20.36
C GLY A 439 31.39 4.86 19.81
N ASP A 440 30.91 5.03 18.57
CA ASP A 440 30.02 4.14 17.82
C ASP A 440 28.58 4.02 18.36
N HIS A 441 28.24 4.73 19.45
CA HIS A 441 26.89 4.79 20.03
C HIS A 441 26.61 6.17 20.64
N LEU A 442 25.33 6.45 20.88
CA LEU A 442 24.82 7.63 21.57
C LEU A 442 24.31 7.25 22.96
N THR A 443 24.37 8.20 23.90
CA THR A 443 23.61 8.10 25.15
C THR A 443 22.10 8.13 24.84
N GLU A 444 21.28 7.50 25.69
CA GLU A 444 19.82 7.53 25.53
C GLU A 444 19.26 8.96 25.48
N ASP A 445 19.84 9.92 26.20
CA ASP A 445 19.46 11.32 26.15
C ASP A 445 19.68 11.94 24.76
N GLN A 446 20.87 11.72 24.17
CA GLN A 446 21.16 12.16 22.80
C GLN A 446 20.27 11.45 21.78
N ALA A 447 20.07 10.14 21.94
CA ALA A 447 19.21 9.33 21.08
C ALA A 447 17.75 9.79 21.14
N ARG A 448 17.23 10.20 22.31
CA ARG A 448 15.88 10.71 22.51
C ARG A 448 15.67 12.04 21.78
N ASP A 449 16.59 12.99 21.95
CA ASP A 449 16.55 14.29 21.26
C ASP A 449 16.64 14.14 19.73
N VAL A 450 17.46 13.20 19.25
CA VAL A 450 17.59 12.84 17.83
C VAL A 450 16.31 12.16 17.31
N MET A 451 15.88 11.07 17.94
CA MET A 451 14.76 10.26 17.45
C MET A 451 13.44 11.03 17.43
N LEU A 452 13.18 11.90 18.40
CA LEU A 452 11.99 12.75 18.40
C LEU A 452 11.90 13.62 17.13
N GLN A 453 13.04 14.07 16.59
CA GLN A 453 13.10 14.82 15.33
C GLN A 453 12.97 13.91 14.10
N VAL A 454 13.57 12.73 14.13
CA VAL A 454 13.45 11.73 13.05
C VAL A 454 12.01 11.24 12.91
N ILE A 455 11.33 10.95 14.01
CA ILE A 455 9.92 10.53 14.05
C ILE A 455 9.02 11.62 13.46
N ARG A 456 9.23 12.89 13.83
CA ARG A 456 8.51 14.03 13.24
C ARG A 456 8.75 14.19 11.74
N ALA A 457 9.96 13.92 11.26
CA ALA A 457 10.27 13.92 9.82
C ALA A 457 9.55 12.77 9.10
N ALA A 458 9.59 11.56 9.66
CA ALA A 458 8.91 10.38 9.13
C ALA A 458 7.38 10.56 9.08
N GLN A 459 6.80 11.05 10.17
CA GLN A 459 5.37 11.35 10.26
C GLN A 459 4.95 12.40 9.22
N HIS A 460 5.67 13.53 9.11
CA HIS A 460 5.37 14.56 8.11
C HIS A 460 5.43 14.03 6.68
N CYS A 461 6.36 13.12 6.37
CA CYS A 461 6.37 12.43 5.08
C CYS A 461 5.08 11.63 4.87
N CYS A 462 4.69 10.80 5.84
CA CYS A 462 3.48 9.98 5.76
C CYS A 462 2.19 10.81 5.65
N ASP A 463 2.05 11.88 6.43
CA ASP A 463 0.93 12.84 6.36
C ASP A 463 0.83 13.48 4.96
N ARG A 464 1.98 13.68 4.31
CA ARG A 464 2.10 14.19 2.94
C ARG A 464 1.98 13.14 1.85
N ARG A 465 1.57 11.92 2.19
CA ARG A 465 1.49 10.78 1.27
C ARG A 465 2.82 10.48 0.57
N VAL A 466 3.93 10.60 1.30
CA VAL A 466 5.28 10.23 0.85
C VAL A 466 5.86 9.18 1.80
N LEU A 467 6.40 8.11 1.24
CA LEU A 467 7.09 7.06 1.98
C LEU A 467 8.59 7.13 1.66
N HIS A 468 9.44 7.34 2.67
CA HIS A 468 10.88 7.52 2.46
C HIS A 468 11.62 6.21 2.11
N ARG A 469 11.17 5.08 2.67
CA ARG A 469 11.73 3.71 2.55
C ARG A 469 13.18 3.48 2.98
N ASP A 470 14.01 4.52 3.14
CA ASP A 470 15.42 4.38 3.52
C ASP A 470 15.81 5.38 4.63
N ILE A 471 15.06 5.40 5.74
CA ILE A 471 15.42 6.21 6.92
C ILE A 471 16.48 5.46 7.72
N LYS A 472 17.67 6.04 7.84
CA LYS A 472 18.86 5.44 8.47
C LYS A 472 19.87 6.52 8.85
N SER A 473 20.85 6.19 9.69
CA SER A 473 21.88 7.13 10.19
C SER A 473 22.69 7.83 9.08
N GLN A 474 22.93 7.19 7.93
CA GLN A 474 23.61 7.83 6.80
C GLN A 474 22.72 8.86 6.06
N ASN A 475 21.40 8.72 6.12
CA ASN A 475 20.42 9.60 5.46
C ASN A 475 19.84 10.66 6.43
N LEU A 476 20.52 10.90 7.55
CA LEU A 476 20.18 11.92 8.54
C LEU A 476 21.39 12.84 8.71
N LEU A 477 21.23 14.12 8.42
CA LEU A 477 22.23 15.14 8.79
C LEU A 477 21.98 15.61 10.21
N ILE A 478 23.04 15.81 10.99
CA ILE A 478 22.99 16.36 12.34
C ILE A 478 23.98 17.51 12.51
N ASN A 479 23.57 18.57 13.20
CA ASN A 479 24.48 19.59 13.70
C ASN A 479 25.11 19.13 15.03
N PRO A 480 26.43 18.87 15.09
CA PRO A 480 27.07 18.27 16.27
C PRO A 480 27.07 19.18 17.51
N ASN A 481 26.68 20.46 17.40
CA ASN A 481 26.61 21.40 18.52
C ASN A 481 25.19 21.59 19.08
N THR A 482 24.16 21.33 18.27
CA THR A 482 22.75 21.59 18.65
C THR A 482 21.86 20.36 18.61
N LEU A 483 22.36 19.24 18.09
CA LEU A 483 21.60 18.02 17.78
C LEU A 483 20.39 18.26 16.86
N GLU A 484 20.38 19.34 16.07
CA GLU A 484 19.34 19.56 15.06
C GLU A 484 19.50 18.54 13.92
N VAL A 485 18.44 17.78 13.65
CA VAL A 485 18.43 16.68 12.66
C VAL A 485 17.61 17.05 11.42
N LYS A 486 18.12 16.71 10.23
CA LYS A 486 17.43 16.84 8.94
C LYS A 486 17.52 15.56 8.11
N LEU A 487 16.36 15.02 7.73
CA LEU A 487 16.23 13.90 6.79
C LEU A 487 16.61 14.32 5.37
N ILE A 488 17.41 13.49 4.71
CA ILE A 488 17.89 13.66 3.33
C ILE A 488 17.63 12.40 2.49
N ASP A 489 17.74 12.56 1.18
CA ASP A 489 17.75 11.49 0.15
C ASP A 489 16.44 10.70 -0.03
N PHE A 490 15.52 11.28 -0.80
CA PHE A 490 14.28 10.65 -1.23
C PHE A 490 14.47 9.73 -2.46
N GLY A 491 15.71 9.36 -2.82
CA GLY A 491 16.01 8.54 -4.00
C GLY A 491 15.38 7.14 -3.97
N CYS A 492 15.24 6.55 -2.78
CA CYS A 492 14.50 5.29 -2.57
C CYS A 492 13.00 5.48 -2.31
N GLY A 493 12.51 6.72 -2.23
CA GLY A 493 11.15 7.01 -1.79
C GLY A 493 10.07 6.54 -2.76
N ASP A 494 8.82 6.61 -2.31
CA ASP A 494 7.63 6.41 -3.14
C ASP A 494 6.49 7.34 -2.68
N LEU A 495 5.42 7.40 -3.46
CA LEU A 495 4.14 7.87 -2.90
C LEU A 495 3.67 6.85 -1.86
N LEU A 496 3.19 7.32 -0.71
CA LEU A 496 2.62 6.45 0.32
C LEU A 496 1.31 5.86 -0.22
N LEU A 497 1.39 4.60 -0.58
CA LEU A 497 0.28 3.73 -0.83
C LEU A 497 -0.04 3.03 0.49
N ASP A 498 -1.30 3.02 0.88
CA ASP A 498 -1.75 2.18 2.00
C ASP A 498 -2.07 0.72 1.49
N VAL A 499 -1.57 0.32 0.30
CA VAL A 499 -1.65 -1.06 -0.22
C VAL A 499 -0.28 -1.72 -0.02
N PRO A 500 -0.22 -3.06 0.08
CA PRO A 500 1.06 -3.74 0.26
C PRO A 500 2.00 -3.49 -0.93
N TYR A 501 3.18 -2.95 -0.66
CA TYR A 501 4.26 -2.79 -1.63
C TYR A 501 4.85 -4.16 -1.97
N ARG A 502 4.94 -4.49 -3.26
CA ARG A 502 5.55 -5.74 -3.77
C ARG A 502 6.99 -5.55 -4.26
N LYS A 503 7.61 -4.42 -3.93
CA LYS A 503 9.02 -4.10 -4.20
C LYS A 503 9.61 -3.40 -2.96
N TYR A 504 10.71 -3.94 -2.45
CA TYR A 504 11.54 -3.25 -1.47
C TYR A 504 12.68 -2.50 -2.19
N SER A 505 13.10 -1.37 -1.64
CA SER A 505 14.19 -0.55 -2.18
C SER A 505 14.96 0.19 -1.09
N GLY A 506 14.72 -0.13 0.19
CA GLY A 506 15.50 0.39 1.31
C GLY A 506 16.75 -0.43 1.58
N THR A 507 17.50 -0.05 2.60
CA THR A 507 18.65 -0.82 3.12
C THR A 507 18.18 -2.13 3.75
N PHE A 508 18.91 -3.23 3.50
CA PHE A 508 18.50 -4.58 3.94
C PHE A 508 18.43 -4.73 5.48
N ALA A 509 19.34 -4.13 6.24
CA ALA A 509 19.31 -4.19 7.72
C ALA A 509 18.06 -3.53 8.35
N PHE A 510 17.33 -2.70 7.59
CA PHE A 510 16.06 -2.07 8.00
C PHE A 510 14.82 -2.82 7.49
N CYS A 511 15.02 -3.99 6.86
CA CYS A 511 13.96 -4.78 6.24
C CYS A 511 13.00 -5.34 7.30
N PRO A 512 11.68 -5.18 7.14
CA PRO A 512 10.70 -5.72 8.08
C PRO A 512 10.36 -7.19 7.76
N PRO A 513 9.99 -8.01 8.76
CA PRO A 513 9.80 -9.45 8.62
C PRO A 513 8.70 -9.83 7.62
N GLU A 514 7.64 -9.01 7.49
CA GLU A 514 6.61 -9.25 6.49
C GLU A 514 7.14 -9.24 5.05
N TRP A 515 8.19 -8.45 4.76
CA TRP A 515 8.83 -8.49 3.44
C TRP A 515 9.60 -9.79 3.24
N VAL A 516 10.40 -10.23 4.22
CA VAL A 516 11.16 -11.49 4.16
C VAL A 516 10.21 -12.69 3.95
N ILE A 517 9.18 -12.79 4.81
CA ILE A 517 8.23 -13.92 4.86
C ILE A 517 7.27 -13.97 3.66
N SER A 518 6.93 -12.80 3.09
CA SER A 518 5.79 -12.69 2.16
C SER A 518 5.99 -11.80 0.93
N ASN A 519 7.16 -11.18 0.76
CA ASN A 519 7.47 -10.21 -0.30
C ASN A 519 6.42 -9.10 -0.42
N MET A 520 5.87 -8.68 0.72
CA MET A 520 4.96 -7.55 0.82
C MET A 520 5.04 -6.86 2.18
N TYR A 521 4.96 -5.53 2.19
CA TYR A 521 4.90 -4.73 3.42
C TYR A 521 3.95 -3.54 3.28
N MET A 522 3.49 -3.04 4.41
CA MET A 522 2.68 -1.83 4.51
C MET A 522 3.58 -0.63 4.85
N GLY A 523 3.40 0.50 4.17
CA GLY A 523 4.35 1.62 4.23
C GLY A 523 4.57 2.18 5.65
N ILE A 524 3.50 2.40 6.41
CA ILE A 524 3.58 2.95 7.77
C ILE A 524 4.24 1.94 8.73
N SER A 525 3.75 0.70 8.81
CA SER A 525 4.29 -0.31 9.75
C SER A 525 5.75 -0.69 9.45
N ALA A 526 6.17 -0.65 8.18
CA ALA A 526 7.58 -0.81 7.79
C ALA A 526 8.43 0.40 8.19
N THR A 527 7.87 1.61 8.17
CA THR A 527 8.55 2.81 8.67
C THR A 527 8.74 2.74 10.19
N ILE A 528 7.73 2.28 10.93
CA ILE A 528 7.83 2.08 12.39
C ILE A 528 8.89 1.04 12.74
N TRP A 529 8.91 -0.10 12.03
CA TRP A 529 9.99 -1.08 12.16
C TRP A 529 11.37 -0.45 11.93
N GLY A 530 11.56 0.27 10.82
CA GLY A 530 12.82 0.95 10.52
C GLY A 530 13.24 1.99 11.56
N LEU A 531 12.29 2.67 12.22
CA LEU A 531 12.57 3.56 13.34
C LEU A 531 13.01 2.80 14.60
N GLY A 532 12.47 1.61 14.86
CA GLY A 532 12.95 0.70 15.90
C GLY A 532 14.38 0.21 15.65
N ILE A 533 14.69 -0.20 14.41
CA ILE A 533 16.05 -0.58 13.98
C ILE A 533 17.01 0.59 14.18
N LEU A 534 16.61 1.82 13.78
CA LEU A 534 17.43 3.02 13.95
C LEU A 534 17.69 3.33 15.43
N LEU A 535 16.65 3.28 16.28
CA LEU A 535 16.79 3.52 17.71
C LEU A 535 17.75 2.52 18.37
N PHE A 536 17.61 1.22 18.06
CA PHE A 536 18.54 0.19 18.51
C PHE A 536 19.97 0.49 18.03
N ASN A 537 20.15 0.77 16.74
CA ASN A 537 21.47 1.08 16.17
C ASN A 537 22.14 2.30 16.82
N LEU A 538 21.39 3.35 17.14
CA LEU A 538 21.95 4.55 17.77
C LEU A 538 22.39 4.34 19.22
N VAL A 539 21.72 3.47 19.99
CA VAL A 539 22.03 3.27 21.42
C VAL A 539 22.93 2.06 21.67
N CYS A 540 22.75 0.98 20.91
CA CYS A 540 23.57 -0.24 21.02
C CYS A 540 24.84 -0.21 20.16
N GLY A 541 24.88 0.65 19.12
CA GLY A 541 26.01 0.79 18.21
C GLY A 541 26.10 -0.26 17.09
N ASP A 542 25.18 -1.20 17.04
CA ASP A 542 25.12 -2.26 16.01
C ASP A 542 23.66 -2.52 15.57
N TYR A 543 23.45 -3.34 14.55
CA TYR A 543 22.11 -3.75 14.12
C TYR A 543 21.57 -4.89 14.99
N PRO A 544 20.24 -4.99 15.18
CA PRO A 544 19.66 -6.08 15.96
C PRO A 544 19.61 -7.43 15.23
N PHE A 545 19.74 -7.44 13.91
CA PHE A 545 19.59 -8.63 13.07
C PHE A 545 20.63 -8.64 11.94
N ASP A 546 21.35 -9.77 11.77
CA ASP A 546 22.37 -9.94 10.73
C ASP A 546 21.85 -10.66 9.47
N SER A 547 20.78 -11.44 9.59
CA SER A 547 20.26 -12.29 8.52
C SER A 547 18.73 -12.32 8.43
N GLU A 548 18.21 -12.83 7.31
CA GLU A 548 16.77 -13.09 7.14
C GLU A 548 16.19 -14.00 8.23
N ALA A 549 16.98 -14.96 8.73
CA ALA A 549 16.55 -15.88 9.78
C ALA A 549 16.39 -15.17 11.14
N ASP A 550 17.28 -14.22 11.47
CA ASP A 550 17.21 -13.46 12.72
C ASP A 550 16.02 -12.49 12.69
N ILE A 551 15.75 -11.87 11.53
CA ILE A 551 14.55 -11.05 11.29
C ILE A 551 13.26 -11.88 11.42
N GLU A 552 13.24 -13.13 10.96
CA GLU A 552 12.08 -14.02 11.09
C GLU A 552 11.85 -14.54 12.54
N ASP A 553 12.93 -14.79 13.30
CA ASP A 553 12.86 -15.22 14.70
C ASP A 553 12.51 -14.06 15.65
N GLY A 554 12.98 -12.85 15.35
CA GLY A 554 12.70 -11.63 16.13
C GLY A 554 13.38 -11.58 17.49
N HIS A 555 14.39 -12.42 17.74
CA HIS A 555 15.13 -12.40 18.99
C HIS A 555 16.03 -11.17 19.08
N LEU A 556 15.95 -10.45 20.21
CA LEU A 556 16.67 -9.21 20.45
C LEU A 556 17.52 -9.35 21.72
N GLU A 557 18.84 -9.17 21.56
CA GLU A 557 19.77 -9.09 22.69
C GLU A 557 20.01 -7.63 23.08
N PHE A 558 19.94 -7.34 24.39
CA PHE A 558 20.13 -6.00 24.94
C PHE A 558 21.30 -5.95 25.91
N SER A 559 22.04 -4.85 25.87
CA SER A 559 23.08 -4.52 26.84
C SER A 559 22.47 -4.37 28.25
N PRO A 560 23.14 -4.83 29.33
CA PRO A 560 22.64 -4.65 30.70
C PRO A 560 22.72 -3.19 31.21
N TYR A 561 23.09 -2.23 30.36
CA TYR A 561 23.29 -0.82 30.69
C TYR A 561 22.24 0.13 30.09
N VAL A 562 21.26 -0.36 29.32
CA VAL A 562 20.14 0.45 28.81
C VAL A 562 18.93 0.43 29.75
N SER A 563 18.07 1.43 29.65
CA SER A 563 16.82 1.54 30.42
C SER A 563 15.79 0.48 30.01
N GLN A 564 14.85 0.19 30.93
CA GLN A 564 13.72 -0.69 30.61
C GLN A 564 12.80 -0.03 29.56
N ASP A 565 12.54 1.26 29.68
CA ASP A 565 11.74 2.04 28.75
C ASP A 565 12.29 2.03 27.32
N PHE A 566 13.63 2.01 27.15
CA PHE A 566 14.26 1.82 25.85
C PHE A 566 13.98 0.43 25.28
N ILE A 567 14.16 -0.62 26.10
CA ILE A 567 13.89 -2.01 25.71
C ILE A 567 12.43 -2.16 25.29
N ASP A 568 11.50 -1.66 26.09
CA ASP A 568 10.05 -1.76 25.84
C ASP A 568 9.65 -1.03 24.55
N LEU A 569 10.19 0.17 24.30
CA LEU A 569 9.94 0.92 23.07
C LEU A 569 10.51 0.22 21.83
N VAL A 570 11.74 -0.30 21.92
CA VAL A 570 12.37 -1.03 20.80
C VAL A 570 11.59 -2.31 20.51
N LEU A 571 11.26 -3.10 21.53
CA LEU A 571 10.43 -4.31 21.38
C LEU A 571 9.08 -4.01 20.74
N TRP A 572 8.44 -2.90 21.10
CA TRP A 572 7.14 -2.53 20.53
C TRP A 572 7.26 -2.10 19.06
N CYS A 573 8.28 -1.32 18.71
CA CYS A 573 8.57 -0.96 17.30
C CYS A 573 8.97 -2.17 16.44
N LEU A 574 9.71 -3.13 17.02
CA LEU A 574 10.21 -4.35 16.40
C LEU A 574 9.31 -5.59 16.64
N GLU A 575 8.04 -5.37 16.94
CA GLU A 575 7.05 -6.43 16.99
C GLU A 575 6.90 -7.04 15.59
N LEU A 576 7.03 -8.38 15.50
CA LEU A 576 7.03 -9.13 14.24
C LEU A 576 5.74 -8.90 13.45
N GLU A 577 4.66 -8.69 14.18
CA GLU A 577 3.32 -8.44 13.68
C GLU A 577 3.10 -6.96 13.32
N PRO A 578 2.95 -6.59 12.03
CA PRO A 578 2.90 -5.18 11.62
C PRO A 578 1.72 -4.40 12.21
N ASP A 579 0.59 -5.08 12.46
CA ASP A 579 -0.63 -4.50 13.04
C ASP A 579 -0.55 -4.29 14.58
N MET A 580 0.55 -4.69 15.22
CA MET A 580 0.78 -4.52 16.67
C MET A 580 1.83 -3.44 17.00
N ARG A 581 2.60 -2.99 15.99
CA ARG A 581 3.57 -1.89 16.12
C ARG A 581 2.84 -0.57 16.48
N PRO A 582 3.48 0.33 17.23
CA PRO A 582 2.87 1.59 17.67
C PRO A 582 2.59 2.56 16.51
N SER A 583 1.66 3.49 16.70
CA SER A 583 1.56 4.69 15.85
C SER A 583 2.67 5.70 16.15
N PHE A 584 2.82 6.74 15.31
CA PHE A 584 3.77 7.82 15.59
C PHE A 584 3.44 8.55 16.91
N GLU A 585 2.15 8.79 17.17
CA GLU A 585 1.64 9.36 18.41
C GLU A 585 1.96 8.50 19.64
N ASP A 586 1.80 7.18 19.53
CA ASP A 586 2.11 6.23 20.60
C ASP A 586 3.61 6.25 20.95
N ILE A 587 4.49 6.23 19.93
CA ILE A 587 5.94 6.34 20.11
C ILE A 587 6.29 7.64 20.84
N ILE A 588 5.80 8.79 20.37
CA ILE A 588 6.11 10.11 20.97
C ILE A 588 5.59 10.20 22.42
N SER A 589 4.53 9.45 22.74
CA SER A 589 3.90 9.43 24.07
C SER A 589 4.49 8.37 25.01
N HIS A 590 5.41 7.52 24.54
CA HIS A 590 6.03 6.45 25.34
C HIS A 590 6.85 7.00 26.51
N GLU A 591 6.91 6.27 27.63
CA GLU A 591 7.56 6.74 28.87
C GLU A 591 9.04 7.12 28.63
N TRP A 592 9.73 6.37 27.75
CA TRP A 592 11.09 6.68 27.27
C TRP A 592 11.29 8.12 26.76
N PHE A 593 10.29 8.76 26.15
CA PHE A 593 10.40 10.16 25.70
C PHE A 593 10.02 11.18 26.79
N THR A 594 9.42 10.73 27.88
CA THR A 594 8.94 11.57 28.99
C THR A 594 9.92 11.65 30.16
N GLU A 595 10.75 10.62 30.37
CA GLU A 595 11.79 10.66 31.40
C GLU A 595 12.88 11.69 31.07
N ARG A 596 13.17 12.52 32.08
CA ARG A 596 14.43 13.25 32.21
C ARG A 596 15.06 12.83 33.53
N VAL A 597 16.04 11.94 33.46
CA VAL A 597 16.85 11.48 34.59
C VAL A 597 17.81 12.58 35.06
#